data_AF-A0AA36IZF8-F1
#
_entry.id   AF-A0AA36IZF8-F1
#
_cell.length_a   1.000
_cell.length_b   1.000
_cell.length_c   1.000
_cell.angle_alpha   90.00
_cell.angle_beta   90.00
_cell.angle_gamma   90.00
#
_symmetry.space_group_name_H-M   'P 1'
#
loop_
_entity.id
_entity.type
_entity.pdbx_description
1 polymer ?
#
loop_
_entity_poly.entity_id
_entity_poly.type
_entity_poly.pdbx_seq_one_letter_code
_entity_poly.pdbx_strand_id
1 'polypeptide(L)'
;MSSTQSRERTTKLPTLLGAKPVKARDADKTKSEKSEHKCKDYFGRWHSVKDLRDRRNAAVLKGMRWMHKFLTADRNMALIEIGDDAACIFFEIWYTSSSSILRGAARGIAQDLLERYELHLLQPSRCACKFCHGKTSRTPRGKALFFELMYLIRCKDEMGLEASAMLSHADALWRSEGLEDTEKLFGVRQADFHKVLDSDWVVLIMNIMILEFNQLLFPRRWPIRWGLKETFDFVRGHRFCGPPYDRSFRFHDSFYFVTHIAFAITAYSAIKMNPKDVPWLYNYNRRACLYWVKMARVRESSEPQLLVDIDGLSEAMDVLRGCGLTDGGDRLLCSATLALLDLQQSDGSWPYWVLHLKEVGSLGEPLACVSPSPNLYEQIHPTWVAVQSLRDRNFEYDRKGNIKWGQYMAKLLKQSNLRKLEHKIAYGKLPRLRARSKASSSTLPAQEEDIWFKMQEAAEEEEEEDAEELFLPIISAEDGRNSLDLPPKSSV
;
A
#
# COMPACT_ATOMS: atom_id res chain seq x y z
N MET A 1 48.99 5.32 20.79
CA MET A 1 50.18 5.96 20.19
C MET A 1 51.34 4.98 20.24
N SER A 2 51.61 4.28 19.14
CA SER A 2 52.88 3.59 18.90
C SER A 2 52.98 3.40 17.39
N SER A 3 54.01 4.02 16.82
CA SER A 3 54.28 4.16 15.40
C SER A 3 55.28 3.11 14.93
N THR A 4 55.01 2.45 13.81
CA THR A 4 56.03 1.69 13.10
C THR A 4 55.94 2.00 11.61
N GLN A 5 56.84 2.87 11.15
CA GLN A 5 57.16 3.10 9.74
C GLN A 5 58.17 2.04 9.29
N SER A 6 58.01 1.50 8.07
CA SER A 6 59.14 0.93 7.33
C SER A 6 59.03 1.11 5.81
N ARG A 7 59.81 2.08 5.32
CA ARG A 7 60.72 2.06 4.17
C ARG A 7 60.31 1.35 2.87
N GLU A 8 60.06 2.22 1.88
CA GLU A 8 60.57 2.27 0.51
C GLU A 8 61.57 1.18 0.05
N ARG A 9 61.28 0.61 -1.13
CA ARG A 9 62.29 0.07 -2.05
C ARG A 9 62.08 0.64 -3.45
N THR A 10 62.97 1.55 -3.80
CA THR A 10 63.27 2.02 -5.15
C THR A 10 64.06 0.96 -5.91
N THR A 11 63.64 0.64 -7.14
CA THR A 11 64.49 0.00 -8.14
C THR A 11 64.38 0.79 -9.44
N LYS A 12 65.54 1.19 -9.98
CA LYS A 12 65.69 1.92 -11.24
C LYS A 12 66.35 1.00 -12.29
N LEU A 13 65.97 1.28 -13.55
CA LEU A 13 66.68 1.06 -14.83
C LEU A 13 66.70 -0.37 -15.42
N PRO A 14 66.78 -0.55 -16.76
CA PRO A 14 67.28 0.42 -17.76
C PRO A 14 66.39 0.72 -18.99
N THR A 15 66.66 1.90 -19.55
CA THR A 15 66.22 2.40 -20.85
C THR A 15 66.95 1.67 -21.98
N LEU A 16 66.22 1.19 -23.00
CA LEU A 16 66.78 0.83 -24.30
C LEU A 16 65.84 1.26 -25.44
N LEU A 17 66.46 1.60 -26.55
CA LEU A 17 65.99 2.43 -27.66
C LEU A 17 65.02 1.72 -28.63
N GLY A 18 64.07 2.48 -29.15
CA GLY A 18 63.75 2.53 -30.59
C GLY A 18 62.71 1.55 -31.15
N ALA A 19 61.48 2.02 -31.38
CA ALA A 19 60.61 1.51 -32.44
C ALA A 19 59.58 2.57 -32.92
N LYS A 20 59.23 2.47 -34.20
CA LYS A 20 58.62 3.43 -35.14
C LYS A 20 57.20 3.96 -34.77
N PRO A 21 56.78 5.11 -35.32
CA PRO A 21 55.44 5.65 -35.11
C PRO A 21 54.39 4.79 -35.83
N VAL A 22 53.56 4.10 -35.06
CA VAL A 22 52.34 3.47 -35.58
C VAL A 22 51.30 4.57 -35.74
N LYS A 23 50.88 4.78 -36.99
CA LYS A 23 49.81 5.69 -37.38
C LYS A 23 48.58 5.47 -36.49
N ALA A 24 48.11 6.56 -35.89
CA ALA A 24 46.80 6.63 -35.27
C ALA A 24 45.75 6.19 -36.30
N ARG A 25 45.24 4.96 -36.13
CA ARG A 25 43.92 4.63 -36.65
C ARG A 25 42.97 5.38 -35.75
N ASP A 26 42.29 6.36 -36.33
CA ASP A 26 41.07 6.93 -35.76
C ASP A 26 40.14 5.78 -35.45
N ALA A 27 40.17 5.36 -34.18
CA ALA A 27 39.15 4.54 -33.60
C ALA A 27 37.91 5.43 -33.58
N ASP A 28 37.09 5.24 -34.59
CA ASP A 28 35.70 5.63 -34.65
C ASP A 28 35.05 5.23 -33.32
N LYS A 29 35.07 6.19 -32.38
CA LYS A 29 34.30 6.15 -31.14
C LYS A 29 32.85 6.39 -31.54
N THR A 30 32.28 5.40 -32.22
CA THR A 30 30.88 5.08 -32.03
C THR A 30 30.75 4.79 -30.54
N LYS A 31 30.42 5.84 -29.78
CA LYS A 31 29.83 5.71 -28.46
C LYS A 31 28.75 4.66 -28.66
N SER A 32 28.98 3.46 -28.13
CA SER A 32 27.90 2.54 -27.80
C SER A 32 26.96 3.37 -26.94
N GLU A 33 25.93 3.94 -27.58
CA GLU A 33 24.75 4.42 -26.92
C GLU A 33 24.23 3.19 -26.19
N LYS A 34 24.67 3.03 -24.94
CA LYS A 34 24.13 2.03 -24.02
C LYS A 34 22.63 2.21 -24.14
N SER A 35 21.96 1.22 -24.73
CA SER A 35 20.54 1.31 -25.04
C SER A 35 19.84 1.81 -23.79
N GLU A 36 19.37 3.05 -23.83
CA GLU A 36 18.73 3.67 -22.70
C GLU A 36 17.57 2.76 -22.31
N HIS A 37 17.53 2.32 -21.05
CA HIS A 37 16.47 1.42 -20.60
C HIS A 37 15.15 2.18 -20.68
N LYS A 38 14.30 1.79 -21.64
CA LYS A 38 12.99 2.37 -21.87
C LYS A 38 11.91 1.43 -21.37
N CYS A 39 10.79 1.99 -20.92
CA CYS A 39 9.57 1.28 -20.56
C CYS A 39 8.41 1.79 -21.40
N LYS A 40 7.39 0.96 -21.58
CA LYS A 40 6.19 1.29 -22.35
C LYS A 40 5.04 1.50 -21.37
N ASP A 41 4.33 2.61 -21.47
CA ASP A 41 3.11 2.84 -20.68
C ASP A 41 1.94 1.99 -21.20
N TYR A 42 0.82 1.97 -20.47
CA TYR A 42 -0.38 1.20 -20.86
C TYR A 42 -0.93 1.61 -22.23
N PHE A 43 -0.74 2.87 -22.63
CA PHE A 43 -1.20 3.43 -23.91
C PHE A 43 -0.16 3.33 -25.02
N GLY A 44 0.95 2.66 -24.74
CA GLY A 44 1.99 2.32 -25.69
C GLY A 44 3.06 3.36 -25.97
N ARG A 45 3.13 4.45 -25.19
CA ARG A 45 4.19 5.45 -25.29
C ARG A 45 5.46 4.96 -24.57
N TRP A 46 6.62 5.28 -25.13
CA TRP A 46 7.92 4.92 -24.56
C TRP A 46 8.46 6.03 -23.65
N HIS A 47 9.01 5.63 -22.50
CA HIS A 47 9.55 6.51 -21.48
C HIS A 47 10.92 6.03 -21.00
N SER A 48 11.84 6.95 -20.72
CA SER A 48 13.12 6.61 -20.08
C SER A 48 12.88 6.18 -18.62
N VAL A 49 13.31 4.97 -18.26
CA VAL A 49 13.17 4.45 -16.89
C VAL A 49 13.96 5.31 -15.89
N LYS A 50 15.11 5.82 -16.33
CA LYS A 50 15.95 6.69 -15.51
C LYS A 50 15.26 8.02 -15.24
N ASP A 51 14.78 8.70 -16.28
CA ASP A 51 14.12 10.00 -16.13
C ASP A 51 12.85 9.89 -15.29
N LEU A 52 12.08 8.81 -15.47
CA LEU A 52 10.90 8.56 -14.67
C LEU A 52 11.25 8.37 -13.19
N ARG A 53 12.29 7.58 -12.89
CA ARG A 53 12.79 7.40 -11.52
C ARG A 53 13.27 8.72 -10.90
N ASP A 54 13.99 9.54 -11.65
CA ASP A 54 14.52 10.81 -11.17
C ASP A 54 13.38 11.82 -10.90
N ARG A 55 12.42 11.96 -11.82
CA ARG A 55 11.20 12.75 -11.64
C ARG A 55 10.43 12.34 -10.39
N ARG A 56 10.28 11.03 -10.20
CA ARG A 56 9.52 10.46 -9.10
C ARG A 56 10.20 10.68 -7.75
N ASN A 57 11.51 10.44 -7.66
CA ASN A 57 12.28 10.74 -6.45
C ASN A 57 12.22 12.24 -6.10
N ALA A 58 12.28 13.13 -7.10
CA ALA A 58 12.12 14.56 -6.89
C ALA A 58 10.72 14.92 -6.38
N ALA A 59 9.67 14.34 -6.96
CA ALA A 59 8.28 14.52 -6.53
C ALA A 59 8.06 14.05 -5.08
N VAL A 60 8.57 12.86 -4.71
CA VAL A 60 8.51 12.33 -3.35
C VAL A 60 9.21 13.27 -2.36
N LEU A 61 10.44 13.72 -2.64
CA LEU A 61 11.14 14.67 -1.77
C LEU A 61 10.37 15.99 -1.59
N LYS A 62 9.72 16.46 -2.66
CA LYS A 62 8.92 17.69 -2.63
C LYS A 62 7.67 17.51 -1.77
N GLY A 63 6.94 16.41 -1.93
CA GLY A 63 5.79 16.07 -1.09
C GLY A 63 6.17 15.86 0.37
N MET A 64 7.27 15.16 0.65
CA MET A 64 7.82 15.01 2.01
C MET A 64 8.10 16.35 2.69
N ARG A 65 8.72 17.30 1.98
CA ARG A 65 8.96 18.65 2.52
C ARG A 65 7.67 19.40 2.79
N TRP A 66 6.69 19.30 1.89
CA TRP A 66 5.38 19.92 2.07
C TRP A 66 4.66 19.34 3.30
N MET A 67 4.60 18.01 3.44
CA MET A 67 3.96 17.34 4.57
C MET A 67 4.64 17.68 5.90
N HIS A 68 5.97 17.66 5.97
CA HIS A 68 6.68 18.02 7.21
C HIS A 68 6.40 19.47 7.61
N LYS A 69 6.40 20.39 6.65
CA LYS A 69 6.01 21.80 6.88
C LYS A 69 4.56 21.91 7.38
N PHE A 70 3.63 21.19 6.76
CA PHE A 70 2.23 21.17 7.16
C PHE A 70 2.05 20.65 8.60
N LEU A 71 2.67 19.52 8.94
CA LEU A 71 2.55 18.88 10.24
C LEU A 71 3.18 19.67 11.39
N THR A 72 4.24 20.44 11.11
CA THR A 72 4.96 21.24 12.11
C THR A 72 4.47 22.70 12.20
N ALA A 73 3.64 23.14 11.27
CA ALA A 73 3.02 24.46 11.29
C ALA A 73 2.14 24.67 12.53
N ASP A 74 1.88 25.95 12.85
CA ASP A 74 0.96 26.38 13.92
C ASP A 74 1.15 25.65 15.25
N ARG A 75 2.42 25.44 15.62
CA ARG A 75 2.84 24.68 16.81
C ARG A 75 2.32 23.25 16.79
N ASN A 76 2.62 22.55 15.71
CA ASN A 76 2.31 21.14 15.49
C ASN A 76 0.79 20.84 15.50
N MET A 77 -0.08 21.78 15.08
CA MET A 77 -1.53 21.59 15.17
C MET A 77 -1.98 20.34 14.41
N ALA A 78 -1.56 20.22 13.14
CA ALA A 78 -1.93 19.07 12.30
C ALA A 78 -1.35 17.76 12.81
N LEU A 79 -0.11 17.73 13.27
CA LEU A 79 0.48 16.54 13.91
C LEU A 79 -0.37 16.04 15.07
N ILE A 80 -0.80 16.93 15.97
CA ILE A 80 -1.58 16.51 17.16
C ILE A 80 -3.01 16.12 16.79
N GLU A 81 -3.64 16.81 15.84
CA GLU A 81 -5.02 16.52 15.44
C GLU A 81 -5.15 15.22 14.65
N ILE A 82 -4.18 14.92 13.79
CA ILE A 82 -4.16 13.67 13.01
C ILE A 82 -3.70 12.49 13.89
N GLY A 83 -2.69 12.70 14.72
CA GLY A 83 -2.25 11.73 15.70
C GLY A 83 -1.10 10.83 15.23
N ASP A 84 -1.19 9.53 15.56
CA ASP A 84 -0.14 8.53 15.32
C ASP A 84 0.17 8.34 13.84
N ASP A 85 -0.84 8.37 12.97
CA ASP A 85 -0.67 8.38 11.51
C ASP A 85 0.32 9.47 11.06
N ALA A 86 0.14 10.71 11.53
CA ALA A 86 1.02 11.83 11.20
C ALA A 86 2.42 11.70 11.84
N ALA A 87 2.52 11.09 13.02
CA ALA A 87 3.79 10.84 13.68
C ALA A 87 4.61 9.73 12.96
N CYS A 88 3.92 8.76 12.37
CA CYS A 88 4.51 7.55 11.79
C CYS A 88 4.61 7.58 10.25
N ILE A 89 3.95 8.49 9.56
CA ILE A 89 3.93 8.58 8.08
C ILE A 89 5.32 8.47 7.42
N PHE A 90 6.35 9.10 7.99
CA PHE A 90 7.70 9.06 7.43
C PHE A 90 8.49 7.80 7.81
N PHE A 91 8.09 7.09 8.87
CA PHE A 91 8.70 5.82 9.25
C PHE A 91 8.63 4.83 8.08
N GLU A 92 7.48 4.71 7.42
CA GLU A 92 7.30 3.74 6.33
C GLU A 92 8.20 4.04 5.12
N ILE A 93 8.38 5.34 4.80
CA ILE A 93 9.31 5.78 3.74
C ILE A 93 10.73 5.37 4.11
N TRP A 94 11.17 5.66 5.34
CA TRP A 94 12.48 5.26 5.82
C TRP A 94 12.66 3.73 5.83
N TYR A 95 11.62 3.02 6.25
CA TYR A 95 11.65 1.60 6.52
C TYR A 95 11.70 0.77 5.23
N THR A 96 11.05 1.23 4.16
CA THR A 96 10.82 0.43 2.94
C THR A 96 11.38 1.02 1.65
N SER A 97 11.82 2.28 1.62
CA SER A 97 12.30 2.90 0.37
C SER A 97 13.59 2.26 -0.13
N SER A 98 13.69 2.02 -1.45
CA SER A 98 14.95 1.59 -2.08
C SER A 98 15.96 2.73 -2.25
N SER A 99 15.50 3.98 -2.31
CA SER A 99 16.35 5.16 -2.46
C SER A 99 16.99 5.57 -1.14
N SER A 100 18.32 5.53 -1.07
CA SER A 100 19.08 5.96 0.11
C SER A 100 18.85 7.44 0.45
N ILE A 101 18.67 8.29 -0.56
CA ILE A 101 18.37 9.72 -0.39
C ILE A 101 17.02 9.90 0.30
N LEU A 102 15.97 9.20 -0.19
CA LEU A 102 14.64 9.24 0.41
C LEU A 102 14.66 8.69 1.85
N ARG A 103 15.33 7.56 2.07
CA ARG A 103 15.45 6.98 3.42
C ARG A 103 16.16 7.92 4.40
N GLY A 104 17.26 8.54 3.98
CA GLY A 104 18.02 9.46 4.82
C GLY A 104 17.18 10.66 5.25
N ALA A 105 16.48 11.28 4.31
CA ALA A 105 15.57 12.39 4.61
C ALA A 105 14.39 11.95 5.50
N ALA A 106 13.76 10.82 5.19
CA ALA A 106 12.61 10.32 5.94
C ALA A 106 12.96 9.95 7.37
N ARG A 107 14.15 9.39 7.63
CA ARG A 107 14.56 9.00 8.98
C ARG A 107 14.58 10.18 9.94
N GLY A 108 15.18 11.30 9.51
CA GLY A 108 15.29 12.49 10.35
C GLY A 108 13.92 13.11 10.65
N ILE A 109 13.04 13.18 9.65
CA ILE A 109 11.68 13.68 9.83
C ILE A 109 10.87 12.76 10.75
N ALA A 110 10.95 11.44 10.56
CA ALA A 110 10.25 10.46 11.40
C ALA A 110 10.66 10.58 12.86
N GLN A 111 11.97 10.73 13.16
CA GLN A 111 12.46 10.93 14.52
C GLN A 111 11.90 12.23 15.14
N ASP A 112 11.96 13.35 14.42
CA ASP A 112 11.45 14.64 14.88
C ASP A 112 9.94 14.59 15.20
N LEU A 113 9.12 14.01 14.32
CA LEU A 113 7.68 13.93 14.54
C LEU A 113 7.30 12.95 15.65
N LEU A 114 7.95 11.78 15.72
CA LEU A 114 7.74 10.82 16.81
C LEU A 114 8.07 11.42 18.18
N GLU A 115 9.19 12.13 18.31
CA GLU A 115 9.59 12.77 19.57
C GLU A 115 8.61 13.88 19.98
N ARG A 116 8.13 14.69 19.03
CA ARG A 116 7.13 15.74 19.31
C ARG A 116 5.81 15.15 19.79
N TYR A 117 5.35 14.09 19.14
CA TYR A 117 4.08 13.46 19.47
C TYR A 117 4.17 12.67 20.78
N GLU A 118 5.29 11.99 21.03
CA GLU A 118 5.58 11.36 22.32
C GLU A 118 5.54 12.36 23.47
N LEU A 119 6.19 13.54 23.31
CA LEU A 119 6.13 14.59 24.31
C LEU A 119 4.69 15.07 24.54
N HIS A 120 3.87 15.15 23.49
CA HIS A 120 2.45 15.49 23.63
C HIS A 120 1.68 14.46 24.47
N LEU A 121 1.91 13.16 24.22
CA LEU A 121 1.18 12.08 24.89
C LEU A 121 1.65 11.84 26.33
N LEU A 122 2.97 11.78 26.54
CA LEU A 122 3.55 11.33 27.82
C LEU A 122 4.03 12.45 28.72
N GLN A 123 4.38 13.62 28.15
CA GLN A 123 4.91 14.75 28.91
C GLN A 123 4.26 16.09 28.49
N PRO A 124 2.92 16.24 28.57
CA PRO A 124 2.22 17.43 28.10
C PRO A 124 2.79 18.75 28.65
N SER A 125 3.29 18.75 29.89
CA SER A 125 3.91 19.92 30.53
C SER A 125 5.18 20.43 29.84
N ARG A 126 5.84 19.57 29.05
CA ARG A 126 7.05 19.89 28.28
C ARG A 126 6.78 20.04 26.78
N CYS A 127 5.55 19.82 26.33
CA CYS A 127 5.19 19.87 24.93
C CYS A 127 4.87 21.31 24.50
N ALA A 128 5.53 21.79 23.45
CA ALA A 128 5.35 23.14 22.89
C ALA A 128 4.09 23.31 22.03
N CYS A 129 3.25 22.27 21.89
CA CYS A 129 2.12 22.30 20.97
C CYS A 129 0.99 23.22 21.47
N LYS A 130 0.13 23.65 20.52
CA LYS A 130 -1.01 24.54 20.83
C LYS A 130 -1.98 23.94 21.85
N PHE A 131 -2.16 22.61 21.86
CA PHE A 131 -3.11 21.92 22.73
C PHE A 131 -2.64 21.78 24.18
N CYS A 132 -1.34 21.57 24.41
CA CYS A 132 -0.78 21.44 25.77
C CYS A 132 -0.69 22.79 26.51
N HIS A 133 -0.56 23.89 25.76
CA HIS A 133 -0.56 25.25 26.32
C HIS A 133 -1.96 25.91 26.30
N GLY A 134 -2.95 25.28 25.68
CA GLY A 134 -4.31 25.78 25.56
C GLY A 134 -5.26 25.24 26.64
N LYS A 135 -6.50 25.74 26.66
CA LYS A 135 -7.58 25.23 27.53
C LYS A 135 -8.26 23.96 26.99
N THR A 136 -7.96 23.58 25.75
CA THR A 136 -8.57 22.44 25.05
C THR A 136 -7.54 21.33 24.90
N SER A 137 -7.44 20.44 25.89
CA SER A 137 -6.67 19.20 25.72
C SER A 137 -7.44 18.28 24.77
N ARG A 138 -6.80 17.92 23.65
CA ARG A 138 -7.27 16.91 22.71
C ARG A 138 -6.51 15.59 22.86
N THR A 139 -5.92 15.36 24.03
CA THR A 139 -5.11 14.15 24.23
C THR A 139 -6.03 12.93 24.29
N PRO A 140 -5.79 11.91 23.45
CA PRO A 140 -6.57 10.68 23.43
C PRO A 140 -6.44 9.95 24.77
N ARG A 141 -7.42 9.11 25.09
CA ARG A 141 -7.49 8.40 26.38
C ARG A 141 -7.96 6.97 26.20
N GLY A 142 -7.71 6.15 27.23
CA GLY A 142 -8.16 4.78 27.31
C GLY A 142 -7.74 3.96 26.09
N LYS A 143 -8.72 3.27 25.50
CA LYS A 143 -8.54 2.43 24.30
C LYS A 143 -7.94 3.16 23.09
N ALA A 144 -8.35 4.41 22.83
CA ALA A 144 -7.84 5.17 21.69
C ALA A 144 -6.34 5.46 21.85
N LEU A 145 -5.94 5.95 23.03
CA LEU A 145 -4.53 6.17 23.35
C LEU A 145 -3.72 4.87 23.30
N PHE A 146 -4.31 3.74 23.70
CA PHE A 146 -3.64 2.45 23.61
C PHE A 146 -3.24 2.11 22.16
N PHE A 147 -4.13 2.27 21.19
CA PHE A 147 -3.82 1.97 19.78
C PHE A 147 -2.80 2.94 19.19
N GLU A 148 -2.88 4.23 19.49
CA GLU A 148 -1.85 5.18 19.05
C GLU A 148 -0.47 4.78 19.58
N LEU A 149 -0.39 4.37 20.85
CA LEU A 149 0.87 3.87 21.41
C LEU A 149 1.34 2.61 20.71
N MET A 150 0.45 1.69 20.31
CA MET A 150 0.84 0.47 19.59
C MET A 150 1.61 0.80 18.30
N TYR A 151 1.14 1.76 17.52
CA TYR A 151 1.81 2.11 16.28
C TYR A 151 3.15 2.83 16.54
N LEU A 152 3.16 3.79 17.46
CA LEU A 152 4.37 4.51 17.87
C LEU A 152 5.45 3.57 18.42
N ILE A 153 5.07 2.62 19.27
CA ILE A 153 5.98 1.62 19.86
C ILE A 153 6.64 0.79 18.77
N ARG A 154 5.88 0.30 17.79
CA ARG A 154 6.43 -0.44 16.64
C ARG A 154 7.47 0.41 15.91
N CYS A 155 7.12 1.65 15.58
CA CYS A 155 8.02 2.55 14.86
C CYS A 155 9.31 2.80 15.64
N LYS A 156 9.20 3.08 16.94
CA LYS A 156 10.36 3.35 17.80
C LYS A 156 11.26 2.12 17.95
N ASP A 157 10.71 0.93 18.21
CA ASP A 157 11.49 -0.31 18.33
C ASP A 157 12.25 -0.63 17.04
N GLU A 158 11.58 -0.60 15.89
CA GLU A 158 12.20 -0.87 14.58
C GLU A 158 13.23 0.20 14.18
N MET A 159 13.05 1.45 14.64
CA MET A 159 14.03 2.53 14.47
C MET A 159 15.22 2.46 15.45
N GLY A 160 15.18 1.57 16.45
CA GLY A 160 16.17 1.48 17.52
C GLY A 160 16.14 2.67 18.48
N LEU A 161 14.96 3.27 18.68
CA LEU A 161 14.71 4.36 19.61
C LEU A 161 14.20 3.81 20.96
N GLU A 162 14.40 4.58 22.03
CA GLU A 162 13.95 4.26 23.38
C GLU A 162 12.41 4.20 23.43
N ALA A 163 11.79 3.04 23.70
CA ALA A 163 10.33 2.89 23.73
C ALA A 163 9.74 2.49 25.10
N SER A 164 10.56 2.37 26.16
CA SER A 164 10.14 1.82 27.46
C SER A 164 9.07 2.65 28.17
N ALA A 165 9.10 3.98 28.02
CA ALA A 165 8.09 4.86 28.60
C ALA A 165 6.71 4.61 27.97
N MET A 166 6.63 4.54 26.64
CA MET A 166 5.41 4.20 25.91
C MET A 166 4.92 2.80 26.25
N LEU A 167 5.83 1.82 26.26
CA LEU A 167 5.54 0.44 26.62
C LEU A 167 4.92 0.32 28.03
N SER A 168 5.49 1.03 29.00
CA SER A 168 4.99 1.06 30.38
C SER A 168 3.60 1.72 30.47
N HIS A 169 3.36 2.76 29.68
CA HIS A 169 2.07 3.43 29.62
C HIS A 169 0.99 2.55 28.95
N ALA A 170 1.35 1.86 27.87
CA ALA A 170 0.48 0.90 27.20
C ALA A 170 0.09 -0.27 28.13
N ASP A 171 1.01 -0.78 28.95
CA ASP A 171 0.70 -1.82 29.96
C ASP A 171 -0.22 -1.33 31.07
N ALA A 172 -0.12 -0.05 31.43
CA ALA A 172 -1.03 0.56 32.39
C ALA A 172 -2.44 0.65 31.80
N LEU A 173 -2.58 1.17 30.58
CA LEU A 173 -3.85 1.26 29.86
C LEU A 173 -4.47 -0.12 29.62
N TRP A 174 -3.67 -1.10 29.19
CA TRP A 174 -4.14 -2.47 28.98
C TRP A 174 -4.89 -3.01 30.20
N ARG A 175 -4.31 -2.82 31.40
CA ARG A 175 -4.90 -3.27 32.67
C ARG A 175 -6.06 -2.38 33.14
N SER A 176 -5.90 -1.07 33.09
CA SER A 176 -6.91 -0.15 33.63
C SER A 176 -8.18 -0.11 32.79
N GLU A 177 -8.04 -0.29 31.47
CA GLU A 177 -9.15 -0.28 30.52
C GLU A 177 -9.72 -1.69 30.26
N GLY A 178 -9.18 -2.74 30.90
CA GLY A 178 -9.65 -4.13 30.74
C GLY A 178 -9.54 -4.63 29.29
N LEU A 179 -8.45 -4.32 28.61
CA LEU A 179 -8.25 -4.62 27.18
C LEU A 179 -7.86 -6.07 26.92
N GLU A 180 -7.68 -6.89 27.96
CA GLU A 180 -7.59 -8.35 27.85
C GLU A 180 -8.84 -8.99 27.25
N ASP A 181 -9.98 -8.29 27.31
CA ASP A 181 -11.14 -8.62 26.51
C ASP A 181 -10.95 -8.10 25.08
N THR A 182 -10.64 -9.03 24.18
CA THR A 182 -10.40 -8.73 22.75
C THR A 182 -11.60 -8.06 22.08
N GLU A 183 -12.83 -8.35 22.51
CA GLU A 183 -14.02 -7.70 21.96
C GLU A 183 -14.10 -6.24 22.39
N LYS A 184 -13.75 -5.95 23.65
CA LYS A 184 -13.65 -4.58 24.14
C LYS A 184 -12.52 -3.81 23.47
N LEU A 185 -11.37 -4.46 23.30
CA LEU A 185 -10.19 -3.91 22.63
C LEU A 185 -10.51 -3.47 21.20
N PHE A 186 -11.09 -4.34 20.39
CA PHE A 186 -11.43 -3.96 19.02
C PHE A 186 -12.77 -3.23 18.89
N GLY A 187 -13.60 -3.24 19.93
CA GLY A 187 -14.93 -2.63 19.91
C GLY A 187 -15.96 -3.42 19.09
N VAL A 188 -15.65 -4.67 18.74
CA VAL A 188 -16.48 -5.55 17.93
C VAL A 188 -16.35 -6.97 18.44
N ARG A 189 -17.45 -7.72 18.43
CA ARG A 189 -17.44 -9.15 18.72
C ARG A 189 -17.19 -9.93 17.43
N GLN A 190 -16.46 -11.05 17.51
CA GLN A 190 -16.20 -11.87 16.32
C GLN A 190 -17.49 -12.29 15.61
N ALA A 191 -18.54 -12.61 16.37
CA ALA A 191 -19.85 -12.98 15.83
C ALA A 191 -20.56 -11.83 15.08
N ASP A 192 -20.16 -10.58 15.32
CA ASP A 192 -20.77 -9.38 14.73
C ASP A 192 -19.96 -8.81 13.55
N PHE A 193 -18.96 -9.53 13.02
CA PHE A 193 -18.19 -9.08 11.85
C PHE A 193 -19.06 -8.71 10.65
N HIS A 194 -20.17 -9.42 10.43
CA HIS A 194 -21.14 -9.14 9.37
C HIS A 194 -21.91 -7.82 9.54
N LYS A 195 -21.81 -7.16 10.70
CA LYS A 195 -22.45 -5.86 10.98
C LYS A 195 -21.50 -4.69 10.83
N VAL A 196 -20.20 -4.95 10.69
CA VAL A 196 -19.18 -3.91 10.48
C VAL A 196 -19.28 -3.44 9.04
N LEU A 197 -19.36 -2.13 8.84
CA LEU A 197 -19.37 -1.52 7.51
C LEU A 197 -17.98 -1.67 6.86
N ASP A 198 -17.93 -1.79 5.54
CA ASP A 198 -16.67 -1.85 4.78
C ASP A 198 -15.74 -0.66 5.09
N SER A 199 -16.31 0.53 5.29
CA SER A 199 -15.56 1.73 5.69
C SER A 199 -14.93 1.60 7.09
N ASP A 200 -15.61 0.93 8.02
CA ASP A 200 -15.12 0.74 9.40
C ASP A 200 -14.06 -0.38 9.46
N TRP A 201 -14.12 -1.32 8.51
CA TRP A 201 -13.13 -2.38 8.38
C TRP A 201 -11.72 -1.84 8.11
N VAL A 202 -11.60 -0.71 7.42
CA VAL A 202 -10.33 -0.02 7.13
C VAL A 202 -9.52 0.18 8.42
N VAL A 203 -10.13 0.78 9.44
CA VAL A 203 -9.47 1.05 10.73
C VAL A 203 -9.33 -0.23 11.56
N LEU A 204 -10.38 -1.07 11.55
CA LEU A 204 -10.41 -2.29 12.36
C LEU A 204 -9.30 -3.27 11.95
N ILE A 205 -9.11 -3.54 10.66
CA ILE A 205 -8.09 -4.49 10.19
C ILE A 205 -6.68 -3.98 10.43
N MET A 206 -6.45 -2.66 10.37
CA MET A 206 -5.16 -2.05 10.72
C MET A 206 -4.87 -2.18 12.21
N ASN A 207 -5.87 -1.94 13.07
CA ASN A 207 -5.76 -2.14 14.52
C ASN A 207 -5.44 -3.60 14.90
N ILE A 208 -6.06 -4.56 14.21
CA ILE A 208 -5.76 -5.99 14.41
C ILE A 208 -4.33 -6.28 13.95
N MET A 209 -3.95 -5.81 12.76
CA MET A 209 -2.62 -6.04 12.22
C MET A 209 -1.52 -5.45 13.10
N ILE A 210 -1.65 -4.19 13.57
CA ILE A 210 -0.62 -3.56 14.38
C ILE A 210 -0.43 -4.29 15.72
N LEU A 211 -1.51 -4.79 16.31
CA LEU A 211 -1.45 -5.53 17.56
C LEU A 211 -0.79 -6.90 17.38
N GLU A 212 -1.14 -7.63 16.32
CA GLU A 212 -0.48 -8.91 16.01
C GLU A 212 1.00 -8.71 15.67
N PHE A 213 1.34 -7.64 14.94
CA PHE A 213 2.74 -7.30 14.66
C PHE A 213 3.49 -7.04 15.97
N ASN A 214 2.89 -6.28 16.89
CA ASN A 214 3.46 -6.02 18.21
C ASN A 214 3.58 -7.28 19.06
N GLN A 215 2.73 -8.29 18.90
CA GLN A 215 2.94 -9.59 19.56
C GLN A 215 4.17 -10.34 19.02
N LEU A 216 4.59 -10.09 17.78
CA LEU A 216 5.85 -10.65 17.26
C LEU A 216 7.08 -9.91 17.81
N LEU A 217 6.97 -8.60 18.02
CA LEU A 217 8.03 -7.77 18.61
C LEU A 217 8.15 -7.99 20.13
N PHE A 218 7.01 -8.03 20.83
CA PHE A 218 6.87 -8.15 22.28
C PHE A 218 6.00 -9.38 22.65
N PRO A 219 6.57 -10.61 22.56
CA PRO A 219 5.80 -11.83 22.76
C PRO A 219 5.06 -11.88 24.09
N ARG A 220 3.77 -12.22 24.03
CA ARG A 220 2.85 -12.43 25.18
C ARG A 220 2.56 -11.19 26.03
N ARG A 221 2.89 -9.98 25.56
CA ARG A 221 2.64 -8.75 26.33
C ARG A 221 1.15 -8.34 26.35
N TRP A 222 0.51 -8.36 25.18
CA TRP A 222 -0.91 -8.03 25.00
C TRP A 222 -1.62 -9.18 24.27
N PRO A 223 -1.93 -10.28 24.97
CA PRO A 223 -2.54 -11.45 24.34
C PRO A 223 -3.96 -11.16 23.86
N ILE A 224 -4.30 -11.66 22.67
CA ILE A 224 -5.65 -11.59 22.10
C ILE A 224 -6.23 -12.98 21.87
N ARG A 225 -7.57 -13.06 21.83
CA ARG A 225 -8.33 -14.31 21.61
C ARG A 225 -8.62 -14.59 20.14
N TRP A 226 -8.71 -13.54 19.32
CA TRP A 226 -8.93 -13.59 17.88
C TRP A 226 -8.15 -12.46 17.21
N GLY A 227 -7.82 -12.62 15.92
CA GLY A 227 -7.01 -11.67 15.16
C GLY A 227 -7.20 -11.79 13.65
N LEU A 228 -6.11 -11.72 12.88
CA LEU A 228 -6.22 -11.71 11.42
C LEU A 228 -6.72 -13.04 10.86
N LYS A 229 -6.56 -14.15 11.58
CA LYS A 229 -7.10 -15.45 11.12
C LYS A 229 -8.62 -15.39 10.97
N GLU A 230 -9.32 -15.00 12.03
CA GLU A 230 -10.77 -14.89 12.05
C GLU A 230 -11.26 -13.80 11.08
N THR A 231 -10.47 -12.73 10.94
CA THR A 231 -10.74 -11.65 9.98
C THR A 231 -10.69 -12.18 8.54
N PHE A 232 -9.67 -12.96 8.18
CA PHE A 232 -9.54 -13.54 6.85
C PHE A 232 -10.60 -14.61 6.58
N ASP A 233 -10.99 -15.37 7.60
CA ASP A 233 -12.12 -16.31 7.49
C ASP A 233 -13.43 -15.58 7.13
N PHE A 234 -13.67 -14.39 7.69
CA PHE A 234 -14.81 -13.53 7.31
C PHE A 234 -14.66 -12.92 5.92
N VAL A 235 -13.50 -12.34 5.60
CA VAL A 235 -13.19 -11.75 4.27
C VAL A 235 -13.48 -12.74 3.16
N ARG A 236 -13.19 -14.02 3.38
CA ARG A 236 -13.44 -15.09 2.41
C ARG A 236 -14.92 -15.22 2.01
N GLY A 237 -15.83 -15.01 2.96
CA GLY A 237 -17.29 -15.02 2.75
C GLY A 237 -17.89 -13.66 2.41
N HIS A 238 -17.09 -12.59 2.40
CA HIS A 238 -17.54 -11.23 2.16
C HIS A 238 -17.78 -10.96 0.66
N ARG A 239 -18.72 -10.05 0.34
CA ARG A 239 -19.10 -9.72 -1.04
C ARG A 239 -18.56 -8.35 -1.48
N PHE A 240 -17.46 -8.38 -2.22
CA PHE A 240 -16.84 -7.16 -2.75
C PHE A 240 -17.48 -6.69 -4.06
N CYS A 241 -17.49 -5.37 -4.24
CA CYS A 241 -17.90 -4.70 -5.48
C CYS A 241 -16.68 -4.10 -6.19
N GLY A 242 -16.41 -4.51 -7.42
CA GLY A 242 -15.36 -3.92 -8.26
C GLY A 242 -15.80 -2.64 -8.97
N PRO A 243 -14.89 -1.99 -9.73
CA PRO A 243 -15.20 -0.79 -10.51
C PRO A 243 -16.31 -1.04 -11.55
N PRO A 244 -16.97 0.02 -12.08
CA PRO A 244 -16.68 1.44 -11.90
C PRO A 244 -17.27 2.03 -10.62
N TYR A 245 -16.95 3.31 -10.35
CA TYR A 245 -17.51 4.06 -9.23
C TYR A 245 -19.03 4.20 -9.37
N ASP A 246 -19.75 3.95 -8.28
CA ASP A 246 -21.21 4.01 -8.23
C ASP A 246 -21.71 5.04 -7.19
N ARG A 247 -22.95 5.51 -7.36
CA ARG A 247 -23.56 6.52 -6.47
C ARG A 247 -23.81 6.01 -5.04
N SER A 248 -23.84 4.69 -4.85
CA SER A 248 -23.96 4.07 -3.53
C SER A 248 -22.60 3.82 -2.87
N PHE A 249 -21.50 4.31 -3.45
CA PHE A 249 -20.13 4.15 -2.94
C PHE A 249 -19.69 2.70 -2.73
N ARG A 250 -20.38 1.72 -3.33
CA ARG A 250 -20.08 0.30 -3.08
C ARG A 250 -18.69 -0.08 -3.56
N PHE A 251 -18.29 0.38 -4.75
CA PHE A 251 -16.92 0.19 -5.21
C PHE A 251 -15.92 0.90 -4.31
N HIS A 252 -16.21 2.13 -3.87
CA HIS A 252 -15.32 2.91 -3.02
C HIS A 252 -15.06 2.18 -1.70
N ASP A 253 -16.11 1.82 -0.98
CA ASP A 253 -15.98 1.16 0.32
C ASP A 253 -15.30 -0.22 0.19
N SER A 254 -15.72 -1.04 -0.78
CA SER A 254 -15.05 -2.31 -1.07
C SER A 254 -13.59 -2.11 -1.46
N PHE A 255 -13.26 -1.06 -2.21
CA PHE A 255 -11.90 -0.78 -2.63
C PHE A 255 -10.98 -0.51 -1.44
N TYR A 256 -11.36 0.40 -0.54
CA TYR A 256 -10.54 0.71 0.63
C TYR A 256 -10.44 -0.47 1.59
N PHE A 257 -11.50 -1.26 1.75
CA PHE A 257 -11.38 -2.49 2.52
C PHE A 257 -10.38 -3.47 1.88
N VAL A 258 -10.45 -3.66 0.56
CA VAL A 258 -9.56 -4.57 -0.17
C VAL A 258 -8.10 -4.10 -0.16
N THR A 259 -7.81 -2.81 -0.31
CA THR A 259 -6.44 -2.28 -0.17
C THR A 259 -5.90 -2.50 1.24
N HIS A 260 -6.73 -2.32 2.27
CA HIS A 260 -6.34 -2.52 3.66
C HIS A 260 -6.12 -3.99 4.02
N ILE A 261 -6.81 -4.93 3.36
CA ILE A 261 -6.44 -6.36 3.44
C ILE A 261 -5.02 -6.57 2.89
N ALA A 262 -4.68 -5.97 1.75
CA ALA A 262 -3.32 -6.05 1.20
C ALA A 262 -2.28 -5.38 2.10
N PHE A 263 -2.59 -4.23 2.71
CA PHE A 263 -1.70 -3.58 3.68
C PHE A 263 -1.53 -4.38 4.96
N ALA A 264 -2.57 -5.09 5.42
CA ALA A 264 -2.46 -5.98 6.56
C ALA A 264 -1.51 -7.14 6.25
N ILE A 265 -1.69 -7.79 5.08
CA ILE A 265 -0.82 -8.88 4.63
C ILE A 265 0.63 -8.40 4.53
N THR A 266 0.87 -7.22 3.97
CA THR A 266 2.21 -6.70 3.69
C THR A 266 2.82 -5.88 4.82
N ALA A 267 2.10 -5.66 5.92
CA ALA A 267 2.44 -4.71 6.98
C ALA A 267 2.82 -3.31 6.44
N TYR A 268 1.95 -2.74 5.62
CA TYR A 268 2.16 -1.50 4.84
C TYR A 268 3.34 -1.61 3.86
N SER A 269 3.32 -2.62 2.99
CA SER A 269 4.38 -2.86 1.98
C SER A 269 5.79 -3.05 2.57
N ALA A 270 5.88 -3.48 3.83
CA ALA A 270 7.14 -3.83 4.49
C ALA A 270 7.67 -5.20 4.08
N ILE A 271 6.77 -6.12 3.76
CA ILE A 271 7.09 -7.40 3.13
C ILE A 271 6.47 -7.48 1.74
N LYS A 272 7.09 -8.28 0.87
CA LYS A 272 6.58 -8.53 -0.48
C LYS A 272 5.40 -9.51 -0.43
N MET A 273 4.29 -9.17 -1.09
CA MET A 273 3.21 -10.12 -1.36
C MET A 273 3.46 -10.81 -2.71
N ASN A 274 3.32 -12.13 -2.78
CA ASN A 274 3.29 -12.82 -4.07
C ASN A 274 1.85 -12.79 -4.61
N PRO A 275 1.62 -12.31 -5.84
CA PRO A 275 0.30 -12.36 -6.46
C PRO A 275 -0.37 -13.75 -6.46
N LYS A 276 0.42 -14.83 -6.40
CA LYS A 276 -0.09 -16.21 -6.37
C LYS A 276 -0.68 -16.63 -5.02
N ASP A 277 -0.31 -15.95 -3.93
CA ASP A 277 -0.76 -16.31 -2.58
C ASP A 277 -2.23 -15.90 -2.38
N VAL A 278 -2.62 -14.75 -2.94
CA VAL A 278 -3.99 -14.21 -2.89
C VAL A 278 -4.39 -13.61 -4.26
N PRO A 279 -4.66 -14.44 -5.29
CA PRO A 279 -4.86 -13.98 -6.66
C PRO A 279 -6.01 -13.00 -6.85
N TRP A 280 -7.15 -13.24 -6.18
CA TRP A 280 -8.31 -12.35 -6.28
C TRP A 280 -7.99 -10.93 -5.80
N LEU A 281 -7.19 -10.82 -4.73
CA LEU A 281 -6.78 -9.55 -4.13
C LEU A 281 -5.88 -8.75 -5.07
N TYR A 282 -4.91 -9.43 -5.69
CA TYR A 282 -4.06 -8.83 -6.71
C TYR A 282 -4.87 -8.38 -7.93
N ASN A 283 -5.76 -9.25 -8.44
CA ASN A 283 -6.58 -8.97 -9.61
C ASN A 283 -7.54 -7.80 -9.38
N TYR A 284 -8.16 -7.72 -8.20
CA TYR A 284 -9.03 -6.62 -7.81
C TYR A 284 -8.27 -5.29 -7.85
N ASN A 285 -7.14 -5.21 -7.16
CA ASN A 285 -6.30 -3.99 -7.11
C ASN A 285 -5.79 -3.59 -8.50
N ARG A 286 -5.44 -4.57 -9.35
CA ARG A 286 -5.04 -4.30 -10.74
C ARG A 286 -6.17 -3.71 -11.58
N ARG A 287 -7.40 -4.23 -11.46
CA ARG A 287 -8.58 -3.70 -12.15
C ARG A 287 -8.95 -2.29 -11.66
N ALA A 288 -8.88 -2.05 -10.35
CA ALA A 288 -9.07 -0.73 -9.77
C ALA A 288 -8.02 0.29 -10.24
N CYS A 289 -6.74 -0.08 -10.25
CA CYS A 289 -5.67 0.75 -10.80
C CYS A 289 -5.91 1.09 -12.28
N LEU A 290 -6.31 0.11 -13.10
CA LEU A 290 -6.64 0.34 -14.50
C LEU A 290 -7.81 1.31 -14.68
N TYR A 291 -8.86 1.17 -13.86
CA TYR A 291 -9.98 2.10 -13.86
C TYR A 291 -9.51 3.53 -13.59
N TRP A 292 -8.72 3.75 -12.54
CA TRP A 292 -8.22 5.08 -12.18
C TRP A 292 -7.27 5.67 -13.22
N VAL A 293 -6.40 4.85 -13.83
CA VAL A 293 -5.54 5.29 -14.95
C VAL A 293 -6.37 5.74 -16.16
N LYS A 294 -7.46 5.03 -16.47
CA LYS A 294 -8.38 5.44 -17.55
C LYS A 294 -9.09 6.74 -17.21
N MET A 295 -9.55 6.93 -15.96
CA MET A 295 -10.15 8.19 -15.52
C MET A 295 -9.14 9.35 -15.61
N ALA A 296 -7.91 9.16 -15.17
CA ALA A 296 -6.86 10.17 -15.29
C ALA A 296 -6.59 10.58 -16.75
N ARG A 297 -6.62 9.61 -17.67
CA ARG A 297 -6.45 9.87 -19.11
C ARG A 297 -7.61 10.67 -19.71
N VAL A 298 -8.85 10.36 -19.32
CA VAL A 298 -10.04 11.10 -19.79
C VAL A 298 -10.01 12.53 -19.25
N ARG A 299 -9.61 12.70 -17.98
CA ARG A 299 -9.45 14.01 -17.34
C ARG A 299 -8.42 14.88 -18.08
N GLU A 300 -7.26 14.32 -18.40
CA GLU A 300 -6.19 15.00 -19.12
C GLU A 300 -6.62 15.44 -20.54
N SER A 301 -7.41 14.60 -21.23
CA SER A 301 -7.68 14.77 -22.66
C SER A 301 -8.97 15.50 -23.00
N SER A 302 -10.01 15.41 -22.16
CA SER A 302 -11.36 15.83 -22.56
C SER A 302 -12.25 16.35 -21.43
N GLU A 303 -12.09 15.87 -20.19
CA GLU A 303 -13.01 16.21 -19.09
C GLU A 303 -12.24 16.64 -17.82
N PRO A 304 -11.69 17.86 -17.76
CA PRO A 304 -10.86 18.31 -16.63
C PRO A 304 -11.56 18.34 -15.27
N GLN A 305 -12.88 18.13 -15.22
CA GLN A 305 -13.66 18.06 -13.98
C GLN A 305 -13.89 16.62 -13.50
N LEU A 306 -13.53 15.61 -14.29
CA LEU A 306 -13.72 14.20 -13.94
C LEU A 306 -12.95 13.82 -12.67
N LEU A 307 -13.60 13.16 -11.72
CA LEU A 307 -12.96 12.69 -10.50
C LEU A 307 -11.91 11.62 -10.82
N VAL A 308 -10.68 11.90 -10.41
CA VAL A 308 -9.63 10.91 -10.26
C VAL A 308 -9.37 10.83 -8.77
N ASP A 309 -9.79 9.74 -8.15
CA ASP A 309 -9.52 9.50 -6.75
C ASP A 309 -8.01 9.29 -6.58
N ILE A 310 -7.31 10.32 -6.10
CA ILE A 310 -5.85 10.31 -5.93
C ILE A 310 -5.46 9.28 -4.88
N ASP A 311 -6.27 9.15 -3.83
CA ASP A 311 -6.07 8.19 -2.76
C ASP A 311 -6.25 6.78 -3.33
N GLY A 312 -7.34 6.55 -4.05
CA GLY A 312 -7.62 5.28 -4.72
C GLY A 312 -6.54 4.87 -5.73
N LEU A 313 -6.09 5.79 -6.60
CA LEU A 313 -4.99 5.51 -7.53
C LEU A 313 -3.68 5.20 -6.79
N SER A 314 -3.38 5.96 -5.73
CA SER A 314 -2.15 5.81 -4.97
C SER A 314 -2.10 4.51 -4.19
N GLU A 315 -3.17 4.12 -3.49
CA GLU A 315 -3.20 2.87 -2.73
C GLU A 315 -3.11 1.66 -3.66
N ALA A 316 -3.84 1.68 -4.80
CA ALA A 316 -3.74 0.60 -5.78
C ALA A 316 -2.30 0.47 -6.33
N MET A 317 -1.63 1.59 -6.59
CA MET A 317 -0.22 1.60 -6.97
C MET A 317 0.70 1.07 -5.87
N ASP A 318 0.46 1.44 -4.61
CA ASP A 318 1.26 0.95 -3.47
C ASP A 318 1.13 -0.56 -3.34
N VAL A 319 -0.08 -1.13 -3.44
CA VAL A 319 -0.30 -2.57 -3.43
C VAL A 319 0.46 -3.27 -4.57
N LEU A 320 0.42 -2.72 -5.78
CA LEU A 320 1.16 -3.27 -6.92
C LEU A 320 2.69 -3.22 -6.70
N ARG A 321 3.21 -2.15 -6.10
CA ARG A 321 4.63 -2.06 -5.70
C ARG A 321 4.96 -2.99 -4.54
N GLY A 322 4.03 -3.21 -3.62
CA GLY A 322 4.06 -4.22 -2.57
C GLY A 322 4.21 -5.64 -3.13
N CYS A 323 3.76 -5.88 -4.36
CA CYS A 323 3.97 -7.12 -5.11
C CYS A 323 5.34 -7.18 -5.81
N GLY A 324 6.18 -6.16 -5.67
CA GLY A 324 7.48 -6.03 -6.32
C GLY A 324 7.43 -5.57 -7.78
N LEU A 325 6.30 -5.02 -8.23
CA LEU A 325 6.22 -4.42 -9.57
C LEU A 325 6.95 -3.06 -9.60
N THR A 326 7.47 -2.73 -10.78
CA THR A 326 8.14 -1.46 -11.06
C THR A 326 7.64 -0.89 -12.37
N ASP A 327 7.79 0.42 -12.57
CA ASP A 327 7.39 1.10 -13.82
C ASP A 327 8.11 0.51 -15.05
N GLY A 328 9.33 0.01 -14.86
CA GLY A 328 10.10 -0.67 -15.91
C GLY A 328 9.55 -2.04 -16.29
N GLY A 329 8.84 -2.71 -15.38
CA GLY A 329 8.36 -4.09 -15.54
C GLY A 329 6.84 -4.21 -15.74
N ASP A 330 6.05 -3.17 -15.45
CA ASP A 330 4.59 -3.19 -15.58
C ASP A 330 4.07 -1.91 -16.25
N ARG A 331 3.39 -2.07 -17.39
CA ARG A 331 2.88 -0.95 -18.20
C ARG A 331 1.81 -0.13 -17.48
N LEU A 332 0.95 -0.80 -16.71
CA LEU A 332 -0.12 -0.14 -15.96
C LEU A 332 0.48 0.73 -14.85
N LEU A 333 1.43 0.17 -14.08
CA LEU A 333 2.12 0.93 -13.05
C LEU A 333 2.89 2.13 -13.62
N CYS A 334 3.51 2.00 -14.79
CA CYS A 334 4.12 3.12 -15.51
C CYS A 334 3.11 4.24 -15.80
N SER A 335 1.94 3.91 -16.36
CA SER A 335 0.87 4.89 -16.60
C SER A 335 0.32 5.52 -15.33
N ALA A 336 0.16 4.74 -14.26
CA ALA A 336 -0.30 5.21 -12.97
C ALA A 336 0.69 6.20 -12.34
N THR A 337 1.99 5.89 -12.41
CA THR A 337 3.07 6.80 -11.99
C THR A 337 3.05 8.10 -12.78
N LEU A 338 2.89 8.05 -14.10
CA LEU A 338 2.80 9.27 -14.92
C LEU A 338 1.59 10.12 -14.52
N ALA A 339 0.42 9.50 -14.36
CA ALA A 339 -0.81 10.19 -13.94
C ALA A 339 -0.63 10.90 -12.59
N LEU A 340 -0.07 10.23 -11.57
CA LEU A 340 0.19 10.88 -10.28
C LEU A 340 1.23 12.00 -10.37
N LEU A 341 2.28 11.84 -11.17
CA LEU A 341 3.28 12.89 -11.34
C LEU A 341 2.70 14.15 -11.99
N ASP A 342 1.80 13.99 -12.95
CA ASP A 342 1.15 15.09 -13.65
C ASP A 342 0.11 15.82 -12.78
N LEU A 343 -0.38 15.17 -11.71
CA LEU A 343 -1.29 15.75 -10.72
C LEU A 343 -0.60 16.49 -9.57
N GLN A 344 0.73 16.41 -9.45
CA GLN A 344 1.46 17.09 -8.38
C GLN A 344 1.44 18.61 -8.56
N GLN A 345 1.09 19.34 -7.50
CA GLN A 345 1.12 20.80 -7.49
C GLN A 345 2.54 21.39 -7.41
N SER A 346 2.65 22.68 -7.72
CA SER A 346 3.92 23.41 -7.69
C SER A 346 4.54 23.52 -6.29
N ASP A 347 3.76 23.42 -5.22
CA ASP A 347 4.24 23.42 -3.84
C ASP A 347 4.67 22.03 -3.34
N GLY A 348 4.31 20.97 -4.06
CA GLY A 348 4.63 19.58 -3.75
C GLY A 348 3.45 18.75 -3.25
N SER A 349 2.30 19.38 -2.98
CA SER A 349 1.08 18.69 -2.58
C SER A 349 0.38 18.00 -3.76
N TRP A 350 -0.55 17.12 -3.42
CA TRP A 350 -1.58 16.61 -4.32
C TRP A 350 -2.94 17.16 -3.88
N PRO A 351 -3.82 17.51 -4.83
CA PRO A 351 -5.11 18.10 -4.48
C PRO A 351 -6.02 17.12 -3.75
N TYR A 352 -6.77 17.63 -2.77
CA TYR A 352 -7.90 16.90 -2.19
C TYR A 352 -9.15 17.11 -3.04
N TRP A 353 -9.64 16.02 -3.64
CA TRP A 353 -10.87 16.00 -4.43
C TRP A 353 -11.86 15.03 -3.81
N VAL A 354 -13.11 15.47 -3.71
CA VAL A 354 -14.23 14.64 -3.25
C VAL A 354 -15.27 14.50 -4.35
N LEU A 355 -16.10 13.48 -4.22
CA LEU A 355 -17.19 13.24 -5.16
C LEU A 355 -18.26 14.33 -5.06
N HIS A 356 -18.57 14.99 -6.18
CA HIS A 356 -19.72 15.88 -6.28
C HIS A 356 -21.02 15.08 -6.52
N LEU A 357 -21.70 14.68 -5.45
CA LEU A 357 -22.88 13.79 -5.51
C LEU A 357 -24.07 14.29 -6.36
N LYS A 358 -24.15 15.58 -6.63
CA LYS A 358 -25.28 16.21 -7.35
C LYS A 358 -25.04 16.36 -8.85
N GLU A 359 -23.81 16.19 -9.33
CA GLU A 359 -23.47 16.41 -10.73
C GLU A 359 -22.77 15.19 -11.28
N VAL A 360 -23.12 14.87 -12.52
CA VAL A 360 -22.55 13.75 -13.24
C VAL A 360 -21.97 14.30 -14.53
N GLY A 361 -20.78 13.82 -14.89
CA GLY A 361 -20.12 14.19 -16.12
C GLY A 361 -20.98 13.85 -17.35
N SER A 362 -20.55 14.40 -18.49
CA SER A 362 -21.21 14.21 -19.79
C SER A 362 -21.41 12.73 -20.18
N LEU A 363 -20.61 11.83 -19.60
CA LEU A 363 -20.60 10.39 -19.88
C LEU A 363 -21.08 9.54 -18.69
N GLY A 364 -21.65 10.15 -17.64
CA GLY A 364 -22.19 9.42 -16.49
C GLY A 364 -21.23 9.27 -15.30
N GLU A 365 -20.05 9.89 -15.35
CA GLU A 365 -18.98 9.70 -14.37
C GLU A 365 -19.04 10.68 -13.18
N PRO A 366 -18.42 10.29 -12.05
CA PRO A 366 -18.21 11.17 -10.92
C PRO A 366 -17.40 12.43 -11.28
N LEU A 367 -17.88 13.61 -10.88
CA LEU A 367 -17.12 14.86 -10.98
C LEU A 367 -16.38 15.15 -9.67
N ALA A 368 -15.19 15.74 -9.78
CA ALA A 368 -14.42 16.24 -8.67
C ALA A 368 -14.98 17.57 -8.18
N CYS A 369 -15.09 17.75 -6.87
CA CYS A 369 -15.16 19.06 -6.26
C CYS A 369 -14.14 19.19 -5.12
N VAL A 370 -13.87 20.42 -4.72
CA VAL A 370 -13.05 20.72 -3.54
C VAL A 370 -13.99 20.85 -2.36
N SER A 371 -13.77 20.08 -1.31
CA SER A 371 -14.51 20.27 -0.05
C SER A 371 -14.33 21.71 0.43
N PRO A 372 -15.40 22.43 0.83
CA PRO A 372 -15.28 23.82 1.27
C PRO A 372 -14.55 23.95 2.61
N SER A 373 -14.46 22.87 3.39
CA SER A 373 -13.84 22.86 4.73
C SER A 373 -13.24 21.50 5.06
N PRO A 374 -12.19 21.06 4.34
CA PRO A 374 -11.54 19.79 4.62
C PRO A 374 -10.86 19.86 5.99
N ASN A 375 -10.99 18.80 6.79
CA ASN A 375 -10.23 18.66 8.02
C ASN A 375 -8.73 18.45 7.72
N LEU A 376 -7.88 18.49 8.75
CA LEU A 376 -6.43 18.43 8.56
C LEU A 376 -5.95 17.09 7.97
N TYR A 377 -6.65 15.98 8.27
CA TYR A 377 -6.38 14.67 7.69
C TYR A 377 -6.69 14.67 6.19
N GLU A 378 -7.88 15.13 5.81
CA GLU A 378 -8.32 15.23 4.41
C GLU A 378 -7.37 16.10 3.56
N GLN A 379 -6.79 17.16 4.14
CA GLN A 379 -5.85 18.03 3.44
C GLN A 379 -4.50 17.36 3.16
N ILE A 380 -3.98 16.54 4.09
CA ILE A 380 -2.67 15.91 3.94
C ILE A 380 -2.73 14.57 3.20
N HIS A 381 -3.83 13.83 3.36
CA HIS A 381 -3.92 12.42 2.96
C HIS A 381 -3.59 12.17 1.48
N PRO A 382 -4.07 12.96 0.50
CA PRO A 382 -3.70 12.77 -0.91
C PRO A 382 -2.20 12.90 -1.17
N THR A 383 -1.53 13.82 -0.46
CA THR A 383 -0.07 13.98 -0.57
C THR A 383 0.65 12.83 0.10
N TRP A 384 0.15 12.35 1.25
CA TRP A 384 0.68 11.19 1.96
C TRP A 384 0.69 9.97 1.05
N VAL A 385 -0.48 9.52 0.61
CA VAL A 385 -0.62 8.28 -0.17
C VAL A 385 0.11 8.37 -1.51
N ALA A 386 0.13 9.54 -2.17
CA ALA A 386 0.93 9.74 -3.39
C ALA A 386 2.44 9.63 -3.14
N VAL A 387 2.96 10.22 -2.06
CA VAL A 387 4.36 10.08 -1.67
C VAL A 387 4.69 8.61 -1.35
N GLN A 388 3.74 7.89 -0.72
CA GLN A 388 3.89 6.48 -0.41
C GLN A 388 3.95 5.63 -1.68
N SER A 389 3.02 5.83 -2.60
CA SER A 389 2.88 5.04 -3.82
C SER A 389 3.98 5.33 -4.85
N LEU A 390 4.57 6.52 -4.85
CA LEU A 390 5.61 6.91 -5.81
C LEU A 390 7.02 6.42 -5.41
N ARG A 391 7.32 5.99 -4.19
CA ARG A 391 8.68 5.46 -3.92
C ARG A 391 8.83 4.01 -4.41
N ASP A 392 10.01 3.66 -4.90
CA ASP A 392 10.36 2.25 -5.10
C ASP A 392 10.53 1.56 -3.73
N ARG A 393 10.07 0.31 -3.62
CA ARG A 393 10.20 -0.51 -2.42
C ARG A 393 11.50 -1.32 -2.46
N ASN A 394 12.09 -1.57 -1.29
CA ASN A 394 13.16 -2.53 -1.10
C ASN A 394 12.75 -3.56 -0.04
N PHE A 395 12.58 -4.81 -0.50
CA PHE A 395 12.22 -5.95 0.33
C PHE A 395 13.44 -6.75 0.80
N GLU A 396 14.66 -6.35 0.42
CA GLU A 396 15.91 -7.02 0.76
C GLU A 396 16.42 -6.62 2.15
N TYR A 397 15.76 -5.67 2.82
CA TYR A 397 16.11 -5.34 4.19
C TYR A 397 15.58 -6.40 5.16
N ASP A 398 16.51 -7.22 5.67
CA ASP A 398 16.29 -8.21 6.72
C ASP A 398 15.99 -7.57 8.08
N ARG A 399 14.87 -6.85 8.18
CA ARG A 399 14.36 -6.32 9.44
C ARG A 399 13.72 -7.45 10.23
N LYS A 400 14.00 -7.50 11.53
CA LYS A 400 13.54 -8.56 12.43
C LYS A 400 12.01 -8.68 12.42
N GLY A 401 11.27 -7.57 12.48
CA GLY A 401 9.81 -7.60 12.39
C GLY A 401 9.31 -8.13 11.04
N ASN A 402 9.92 -7.71 9.93
CA ASN A 402 9.53 -8.13 8.58
C ASN A 402 9.70 -9.64 8.38
N ILE A 403 10.82 -10.22 8.83
CA ILE A 403 11.06 -11.66 8.73
C ILE A 403 9.99 -12.42 9.50
N LYS A 404 9.72 -12.01 10.76
CA LYS A 404 8.69 -12.64 11.59
C LYS A 404 7.30 -12.48 10.99
N TRP A 405 6.96 -11.29 10.48
CA TRP A 405 5.67 -11.02 9.86
C TRP A 405 5.48 -11.85 8.59
N GLY A 406 6.50 -11.96 7.74
CA GLY A 406 6.46 -12.81 6.54
C GLY A 406 6.23 -14.28 6.86
N GLN A 407 6.91 -14.81 7.88
CA GLN A 407 6.72 -16.19 8.35
C GLN A 407 5.31 -16.40 8.93
N TYR A 408 4.85 -15.45 9.74
CA TYR A 408 3.50 -15.45 10.31
C TYR A 408 2.44 -15.46 9.21
N MET A 409 2.55 -14.52 8.24
CA MET A 409 1.60 -14.35 7.17
C MET A 409 1.56 -15.55 6.22
N ALA A 410 2.71 -16.14 5.88
CA ALA A 410 2.75 -17.35 5.05
C ALA A 410 1.97 -18.52 5.67
N LYS A 411 2.06 -18.69 6.99
CA LYS A 411 1.26 -19.68 7.73
C LYS A 411 -0.22 -19.29 7.75
N LEU A 412 -0.51 -18.02 8.04
CA LEU A 412 -1.87 -17.52 8.21
C LEU A 412 -2.69 -17.61 6.93
N LEU A 413 -2.13 -17.22 5.78
CA LEU A 413 -2.79 -17.31 4.48
C LEU A 413 -3.13 -18.75 4.11
N LYS A 414 -2.25 -19.70 4.46
CA LYS A 414 -2.52 -21.14 4.28
C LYS A 414 -3.66 -21.63 5.19
N GLN A 415 -3.70 -21.16 6.44
CA GLN A 415 -4.70 -21.59 7.42
C GLN A 415 -6.10 -21.04 7.16
N SER A 416 -6.19 -19.78 6.72
CA SER A 416 -7.47 -19.11 6.40
C SER A 416 -7.99 -19.44 5.01
N ASN A 417 -7.17 -20.07 4.16
CA ASN A 417 -7.48 -20.31 2.76
C ASN A 417 -7.92 -19.03 2.01
N LEU A 418 -7.30 -17.88 2.33
CA LEU A 418 -7.64 -16.59 1.74
C LEU A 418 -7.39 -16.55 0.22
N ARG A 419 -6.71 -17.55 -0.34
CA ARG A 419 -6.45 -17.67 -1.78
C ARG A 419 -7.73 -17.66 -2.63
N LYS A 420 -8.87 -18.11 -2.10
CA LYS A 420 -10.16 -18.19 -2.83
C LYS A 420 -11.27 -17.54 -2.03
N LEU A 421 -12.09 -16.70 -2.67
CA LEU A 421 -13.34 -16.19 -2.10
C LEU A 421 -14.48 -17.20 -2.29
N GLU A 422 -15.47 -17.17 -1.40
CA GLU A 422 -16.73 -17.94 -1.53
C GLU A 422 -17.70 -17.29 -2.53
N HIS A 423 -17.51 -16.01 -2.81
CA HIS A 423 -18.35 -15.24 -3.72
C HIS A 423 -17.51 -14.61 -4.82
N LYS A 424 -17.99 -14.69 -6.07
CA LYS A 424 -17.39 -13.94 -7.19
C LYS A 424 -17.55 -12.44 -6.93
N ILE A 425 -16.50 -11.68 -7.25
CA ILE A 425 -16.51 -10.22 -7.18
C ILE A 425 -17.39 -9.70 -8.32
N ALA A 426 -18.34 -8.82 -8.01
CA ALA A 426 -19.18 -8.21 -9.02
C ALA A 426 -18.44 -7.02 -9.68
N TYR A 427 -18.15 -7.11 -10.97
CA TYR A 427 -17.60 -6.00 -11.75
C TYR A 427 -18.68 -5.37 -12.61
N GLY A 428 -18.78 -4.03 -12.60
CA GLY A 428 -19.66 -3.32 -13.51
C GLY A 428 -19.05 -3.21 -14.91
N LYS A 429 -19.90 -2.95 -15.91
CA LYS A 429 -19.42 -2.67 -17.28
C LYS A 429 -18.67 -1.34 -17.28
N LEU A 430 -17.39 -1.38 -17.66
CA LEU A 430 -16.62 -0.16 -17.86
C LEU A 430 -17.23 0.65 -19.02
N PRO A 431 -17.34 1.99 -18.89
CA PRO A 431 -17.73 2.83 -20.01
C PRO A 431 -16.80 2.56 -21.20
N ARG A 432 -17.36 2.17 -22.34
CA ARG A 432 -16.58 2.09 -23.58
C ARG A 432 -16.12 3.51 -23.91
N LEU A 433 -14.83 3.78 -23.76
CA LEU A 433 -14.23 5.02 -24.22
C LEU A 433 -14.57 5.14 -25.70
N ARG A 434 -15.49 6.04 -26.06
CA ARG A 434 -15.77 6.34 -27.46
C ARG A 434 -14.52 7.02 -27.98
N ALA A 435 -13.63 6.25 -28.59
CA ALA A 435 -12.55 6.79 -29.39
C ALA A 435 -13.21 7.69 -30.44
N ARG A 436 -13.18 9.01 -30.22
CA ARG A 436 -13.48 9.98 -31.27
C ARG A 436 -12.45 9.71 -32.34
N SER A 437 -12.84 8.96 -33.37
CA SER A 437 -12.04 8.75 -34.56
C SER A 437 -11.88 10.11 -35.25
N LYS A 438 -10.95 10.92 -34.77
CA LYS A 438 -10.28 11.86 -35.65
C LYS A 438 -9.48 10.98 -36.59
N ALA A 439 -9.96 10.89 -37.83
CA ALA A 439 -9.24 10.28 -38.93
C ALA A 439 -7.85 10.91 -39.01
N SER A 440 -6.89 10.28 -38.36
CA SER A 440 -5.47 10.54 -38.43
C SER A 440 -4.85 9.17 -38.58
N SER A 441 -4.20 8.97 -39.73
CA SER A 441 -3.66 7.69 -40.17
C SER A 441 -2.45 7.29 -39.32
N SER A 442 -2.70 6.80 -38.11
CA SER A 442 -1.77 5.93 -37.41
C SER A 442 -2.56 4.72 -36.88
N THR A 443 -2.62 3.69 -37.70
CA THR A 443 -3.04 2.35 -37.31
C THR A 443 -2.20 1.86 -36.12
N LEU A 444 -2.86 1.22 -35.14
CA LEU A 444 -2.34 0.54 -33.93
C LEU A 444 -2.47 1.37 -32.62
N PRO A 445 -3.68 1.46 -32.04
CA PRO A 445 -3.85 0.87 -30.69
C PRO A 445 -5.21 0.19 -30.40
N ALA A 446 -6.22 0.29 -31.28
CA ALA A 446 -7.56 -0.22 -30.98
C ALA A 446 -7.68 -1.76 -30.96
N GLN A 447 -6.77 -2.50 -31.61
CA GLN A 447 -6.78 -3.97 -31.60
C GLN A 447 -6.20 -4.58 -30.33
N GLU A 448 -5.22 -3.94 -29.67
CA GLU A 448 -4.60 -4.51 -28.45
C GLU A 448 -5.55 -4.43 -27.23
N GLU A 449 -6.39 -3.38 -27.12
CA GLU A 449 -7.39 -3.30 -26.05
C GLU A 449 -8.48 -4.37 -26.20
N ASP A 450 -8.99 -4.59 -27.42
CA ASP A 450 -10.02 -5.59 -27.70
C ASP A 450 -9.50 -7.03 -27.51
N ILE A 451 -8.23 -7.28 -27.88
CA ILE A 451 -7.58 -8.59 -27.64
C ILE A 451 -7.39 -8.85 -26.15
N TRP A 452 -7.01 -7.85 -25.34
CA TRP A 452 -6.82 -8.07 -23.91
C TRP A 452 -8.15 -8.28 -23.17
N PHE A 453 -9.22 -7.55 -23.54
CA PHE A 453 -10.57 -7.83 -23.03
C PHE A 453 -11.03 -9.23 -23.41
N LYS A 454 -10.82 -9.66 -24.66
CA LYS A 454 -11.14 -11.02 -25.10
C LYS A 454 -10.28 -12.09 -24.44
N MET A 455 -8.99 -11.82 -24.18
CA MET A 455 -8.12 -12.73 -23.43
C MET A 455 -8.51 -12.83 -21.96
N GLN A 456 -9.08 -11.76 -21.39
CA GLN A 456 -9.54 -11.76 -20.01
C GLN A 456 -10.93 -12.39 -19.87
N GLU A 457 -11.84 -12.14 -20.81
CA GLU A 457 -13.10 -12.87 -20.94
C GLU A 457 -12.83 -14.37 -21.20
N ALA A 458 -11.88 -14.71 -22.09
CA ALA A 458 -11.49 -16.10 -22.34
C ALA A 458 -10.79 -16.77 -21.15
N ALA A 459 -9.98 -16.03 -20.37
CA ALA A 459 -9.39 -16.55 -19.13
C ALA A 459 -10.44 -16.71 -18.01
N GLU A 460 -11.50 -15.90 -18.02
CA GLU A 460 -12.68 -16.06 -17.15
C GLU A 460 -13.53 -17.27 -17.59
N GLU A 461 -13.61 -17.56 -18.90
CA GLU A 461 -14.26 -18.75 -19.46
C GLU A 461 -13.44 -20.03 -19.20
N GLU A 462 -12.10 -20.01 -19.32
CA GLU A 462 -11.23 -21.15 -18.96
C GLU A 462 -11.28 -21.46 -17.44
N GLU A 463 -11.34 -20.44 -16.57
CA GLU A 463 -11.58 -20.66 -15.13
C GLU A 463 -12.99 -21.21 -14.84
N GLU A 464 -13.96 -20.99 -15.74
CA GLU A 464 -15.31 -21.58 -15.66
C GLU A 464 -15.31 -23.06 -16.08
N GLU A 465 -14.60 -23.42 -17.16
CA GLU A 465 -14.47 -24.82 -17.62
C GLU A 465 -13.70 -25.68 -16.58
N ASP A 466 -12.59 -25.18 -16.04
CA ASP A 466 -11.82 -25.87 -14.99
C ASP A 466 -12.61 -26.01 -13.67
N ALA A 467 -13.51 -25.08 -13.37
CA ALA A 467 -14.37 -25.15 -12.20
C ALA A 467 -15.53 -26.12 -12.40
N GLU A 468 -16.10 -26.25 -13.60
CA GLU A 468 -17.15 -27.23 -13.88
C GLU A 468 -16.61 -28.67 -13.96
N GLU A 469 -15.38 -28.88 -14.44
CA GLU A 469 -14.75 -30.21 -14.49
C GLU A 469 -14.45 -30.78 -13.09
N LEU A 470 -14.22 -29.90 -12.10
CA LEU A 470 -14.05 -30.25 -10.68
C LEU A 470 -15.37 -30.55 -9.94
N PHE A 471 -16.52 -30.34 -10.59
CA PHE A 471 -17.87 -30.56 -10.04
C PHE A 471 -18.67 -31.65 -10.76
N LEU A 472 -18.02 -32.51 -11.56
CA LEU A 472 -18.67 -33.74 -12.01
C LEU A 472 -18.96 -34.65 -10.80
N PRO A 473 -20.22 -35.12 -10.62
CA PRO A 473 -20.52 -36.04 -9.54
C PRO A 473 -19.74 -37.33 -9.78
N ILE A 474 -18.94 -37.72 -8.77
CA ILE A 474 -18.49 -39.11 -8.64
C ILE A 474 -19.76 -39.95 -8.49
N ILE A 475 -20.26 -40.46 -9.61
CA ILE A 475 -21.30 -41.50 -9.63
C ILE A 475 -20.61 -42.74 -9.05
N SER A 476 -20.85 -42.96 -7.75
CA SER A 476 -20.50 -44.19 -7.06
C SER A 476 -21.25 -45.34 -7.72
N ALA A 477 -20.54 -46.16 -8.46
CA ALA A 477 -21.00 -47.46 -8.89
C ALA A 477 -20.86 -48.45 -7.74
N GLU A 478 -21.85 -48.54 -6.84
CA GLU A 478 -22.03 -49.70 -5.96
C GLU A 478 -23.52 -49.96 -5.70
N ASP A 479 -24.11 -50.79 -6.55
CA ASP A 479 -25.35 -51.49 -6.28
C ASP A 479 -25.01 -52.98 -6.25
N GLY A 480 -25.05 -53.60 -5.06
CA GLY A 480 -24.59 -54.97 -4.92
C GLY A 480 -24.64 -55.59 -3.53
N ARG A 481 -25.87 -55.77 -3.01
CA ARG A 481 -26.28 -56.85 -2.08
C ARG A 481 -25.56 -56.95 -0.72
N ASN A 482 -26.32 -56.79 0.36
CA ASN A 482 -26.75 -57.92 1.20
C ASN A 482 -27.61 -57.49 2.39
N SER A 483 -28.73 -58.18 2.54
CA SER A 483 -29.53 -58.26 3.76
C SER A 483 -28.72 -58.88 4.90
N LEU A 484 -28.97 -58.45 6.15
CA LEU A 484 -29.43 -59.30 7.27
C LEU A 484 -29.33 -58.56 8.62
N ASP A 485 -30.43 -58.66 9.36
CA ASP A 485 -30.58 -58.81 10.82
C ASP A 485 -30.10 -57.72 11.79
N LEU A 486 -31.10 -57.01 12.35
CA LEU A 486 -31.05 -56.33 13.65
C LEU A 486 -31.35 -57.33 14.78
N PRO A 487 -30.63 -57.31 15.91
CA PRO A 487 -31.13 -57.84 17.17
C PRO A 487 -31.76 -56.73 18.05
N PRO A 488 -32.65 -57.09 18.99
CA PRO A 488 -33.48 -56.14 19.70
C PRO A 488 -32.78 -55.51 20.91
N LYS A 489 -33.28 -54.31 21.23
CA LYS A 489 -32.96 -53.53 22.43
C LYS A 489 -33.17 -54.35 23.71
N SER A 490 -32.20 -54.30 24.60
CA SER A 490 -32.39 -54.52 26.03
C SER A 490 -32.13 -53.23 26.81
N SER A 491 -32.98 -53.05 27.80
CA SER A 491 -33.06 -51.98 28.81
C SER A 491 -31.87 -51.97 29.77
N VAL A 492 -31.33 -50.78 30.06
CA VAL A 492 -31.15 -50.18 31.40
C VAL A 492 -31.23 -48.66 31.25
#